data_AF-A0A1J3GZZ0-F1
#
_entry.id   AF-A0A1J3GZZ0-F1
#
_cell.length_a   1.000
_cell.length_b   1.000
_cell.length_c   1.000
_cell.angle_alpha   90.00
_cell.angle_beta   90.00
_cell.angle_gamma   90.00
#
_symmetry.space_group_name_H-M   'P 1'
#
loop_
_entity.id
_entity.type
_entity.pdbx_description
1 polymer ?
#
loop_
_entity_poly.entity_id
_entity_poly.type
_entity_poly.pdbx_seq_one_letter_code
_entity_poly.pdbx_strand_id
1 'polypeptide(L)'
;PRIKLSEDVTKVSIPCKKRSYRLYGKEGYPLVDIMTGENEPPPKVGERLLCRHPFNESKRAYVVPQRVEELLKCYWRGTADEAREELPPLKEIRDRCIKQLENMRPDHMRRLNPTPYKVSVSAKLYDFIHFLWLNEAPVGELQ
;
A
#
# COMPACT_ATOMS: atom_id res chain seq x y z
N PRO A 1 -2.68 13.72 12.80
CA PRO A 1 -2.28 12.32 12.52
C PRO A 1 -1.75 11.69 13.81
N ARG A 2 -1.94 10.40 14.06
CA ARG A 2 -1.46 9.71 15.28
C ARG A 2 -0.60 8.51 14.88
N ILE A 3 0.47 8.26 15.63
CA ILE A 3 1.31 7.07 15.52
C ILE A 3 1.29 6.34 16.86
N LYS A 4 1.23 5.01 16.83
CA LYS A 4 1.39 4.19 18.02
C LYS A 4 2.79 3.58 17.97
N LEU A 5 3.61 3.91 18.97
CA LEU A 5 4.93 3.31 19.12
C LEU A 5 4.84 1.94 19.80
N SER A 6 5.80 1.09 19.48
CA SER A 6 5.94 -0.27 19.96
C SER A 6 7.43 -0.60 19.98
N GLU A 7 7.85 -1.42 20.94
CA GLU A 7 9.22 -1.96 21.00
C GLU A 7 9.55 -2.73 19.71
N ASP A 8 8.59 -3.53 19.24
CA ASP A 8 8.67 -4.16 17.93
C ASP A 8 8.24 -3.15 16.86
N VAL A 9 9.22 -2.70 16.06
CA VAL A 9 9.05 -1.75 14.96
C VAL A 9 8.04 -2.22 13.91
N THR A 10 7.84 -3.53 13.77
CA THR A 10 6.89 -4.10 12.81
C THR A 10 5.43 -3.93 13.27
N LYS A 11 5.20 -3.63 14.55
CA LYS A 11 3.88 -3.35 15.14
C LYS A 11 3.55 -1.86 15.23
N VAL A 12 4.43 -0.99 14.72
CA VAL A 12 4.19 0.45 14.60
C VAL A 12 3.14 0.68 13.52
N SER A 13 2.17 1.55 13.80
CA SER A 13 1.12 1.88 12.83
C SER A 13 1.63 2.85 11.76
N ILE A 14 1.19 2.66 10.52
CA ILE A 14 1.41 3.65 9.46
C ILE A 14 0.36 4.76 9.64
N PRO A 15 0.75 6.01 9.95
CA PRO A 15 -0.16 7.09 10.30
C PRO A 15 -0.93 7.60 9.08
N CYS A 16 -1.81 8.59 9.33
CA CYS A 16 -2.64 9.34 8.37
C CYS A 16 -3.65 8.55 7.51
N LYS A 17 -4.53 9.28 6.83
CA LYS A 17 -5.39 8.73 5.77
C LYS A 17 -4.53 8.46 4.53
N LYS A 18 -4.78 7.31 3.91
CA LYS A 18 -3.93 6.76 2.84
C LYS A 18 -4.77 6.36 1.64
N ARG A 19 -4.14 6.42 0.47
CA ARG A 19 -4.63 5.79 -0.76
C ARG A 19 -3.69 4.63 -1.08
N SER A 20 -4.24 3.54 -1.62
CA SER A 20 -3.47 2.33 -1.91
C SER A 20 -3.61 1.99 -3.38
N TYR A 21 -2.49 1.68 -4.02
CA TYR A 21 -2.44 1.37 -5.44
C TYR A 21 -1.67 0.09 -5.69
N ARG A 22 -2.09 -0.68 -6.68
CA ARG A 22 -1.37 -1.82 -7.21
C ARG A 22 -0.63 -1.42 -8.48
N LEU A 23 0.67 -1.64 -8.49
CA LEU A 23 1.54 -1.34 -9.62
C LEU A 23 1.80 -2.61 -10.43
N TYR A 24 1.55 -2.54 -11.73
CA TYR A 24 1.73 -3.65 -12.65
C TYR A 24 2.98 -3.47 -13.51
N GLY A 25 3.68 -4.58 -13.76
CA GLY A 25 4.85 -4.62 -14.64
C GLY A 25 4.49 -4.75 -16.11
N LYS A 26 5.53 -4.82 -16.96
CA LYS A 26 5.38 -5.07 -18.41
C LYS A 26 4.70 -6.40 -18.73
N GLU A 27 4.94 -7.40 -17.89
CA GLU A 27 4.39 -8.74 -18.02
C GLU A 27 2.92 -8.84 -17.54
N GLY A 28 2.32 -7.73 -17.08
CA GLY A 28 0.89 -7.65 -16.77
C GLY A 28 0.48 -8.13 -15.38
N TYR A 29 1.39 -8.72 -14.59
CA TYR A 29 1.13 -9.11 -13.19
C TYR A 29 1.47 -8.00 -12.18
N PRO A 30 0.87 -8.05 -10.97
CA PRO A 30 1.17 -7.13 -9.88
C PRO A 30 2.62 -7.25 -9.39
N LEU A 31 3.32 -6.12 -9.26
CA LEU A 31 4.70 -6.06 -8.75
C LEU A 31 4.78 -5.71 -7.27
N VAL A 32 3.98 -4.73 -6.86
CA VAL A 32 4.00 -4.14 -5.52
C VAL A 32 2.70 -3.37 -5.30
N ASP A 33 2.18 -3.43 -4.07
CA ASP A 33 1.14 -2.50 -3.63
C ASP A 33 1.81 -1.35 -2.86
N ILE A 34 1.49 -0.12 -3.26
CA ILE A 34 2.05 1.09 -2.68
C ILE A 34 0.96 1.90 -1.96
N MET A 35 1.26 2.30 -0.73
CA MET A 35 0.47 3.28 0.03
C MET A 35 1.05 4.67 -0.15
N THR A 36 0.19 5.64 -0.42
CA THR A 36 0.51 7.07 -0.45
C THR A 36 -0.34 7.81 0.58
N GLY A 37 0.10 8.98 1.01
CA GLY A 37 -0.75 9.93 1.72
C GLY A 37 -1.94 10.37 0.86
N GLU A 38 -3.02 10.80 1.51
CA GLU A 38 -4.25 11.26 0.85
C GLU A 38 -4.02 12.44 -0.11
N ASN A 39 -3.15 13.38 0.27
CA ASN A 39 -2.87 14.59 -0.50
C ASN A 39 -1.79 14.39 -1.58
N GLU A 40 -1.26 13.17 -1.72
CA GLU A 40 -0.28 12.88 -2.76
C GLU A 40 -0.96 12.61 -4.10
N PRO A 41 -0.37 13.05 -5.22
CA PRO A 41 -0.88 12.68 -6.53
C PRO A 41 -0.81 11.14 -6.70
N PRO A 42 -1.79 10.54 -7.39
CA PRO A 42 -1.75 9.11 -7.67
C PRO A 42 -0.51 8.76 -8.51
N PRO A 43 0.09 7.57 -8.33
CA PRO A 43 1.15 7.09 -9.22
C PRO A 43 0.67 7.08 -10.67
N LYS A 44 1.53 7.46 -11.61
CA LYS A 44 1.21 7.52 -13.03
C LYS A 44 1.92 6.41 -13.80
N VAL A 45 1.26 5.93 -14.84
CA VAL A 45 1.84 4.97 -15.79
C VAL A 45 3.04 5.60 -16.49
N GLY A 46 4.14 4.85 -16.62
CA GLY A 46 5.37 5.31 -17.27
C GLY A 46 6.25 6.24 -16.41
N GLU A 47 5.76 6.75 -15.28
CA GLU A 47 6.56 7.58 -14.38
C GLU A 47 7.28 6.72 -13.34
N ARG A 48 8.59 6.94 -13.17
CA ARG A 48 9.41 6.22 -12.20
C ARG A 48 9.10 6.73 -10.78
N LEU A 49 8.77 5.81 -9.87
CA LEU A 49 8.59 6.12 -8.45
C LEU A 49 9.43 5.21 -7.54
N LEU A 50 9.81 5.75 -6.39
CA LEU A 50 10.54 5.02 -5.35
C LEU A 50 9.55 4.35 -4.38
N CYS A 51 9.57 3.02 -4.34
CA CYS A 51 8.82 2.21 -3.39
C CYS A 51 9.75 1.83 -2.23
N ARG A 52 9.39 2.20 -0.99
CA ARG A 52 10.18 1.90 0.22
C ARG A 52 9.41 0.95 1.12
N HIS A 53 10.11 0.01 1.75
CA HIS A 53 9.54 -0.73 2.87
C HIS A 53 9.36 0.23 4.06
N PRO A 54 8.22 0.21 4.77
CA PRO A 54 7.92 1.20 5.81
C PRO A 54 8.93 1.22 6.98
N PHE A 55 9.53 0.07 7.31
CA PHE A 55 10.40 -0.08 8.48
C PHE A 55 11.81 -0.60 8.18
N ASN A 56 12.13 -0.88 6.92
CA ASN A 56 13.45 -1.45 6.56
C ASN A 56 14.05 -0.62 5.44
N GLU A 57 14.98 0.26 5.81
CA GLU A 57 15.62 1.23 4.92
C GLU A 57 16.32 0.59 3.71
N SER A 58 16.95 -0.57 3.92
CA SER A 58 17.65 -1.29 2.87
C SER A 58 16.70 -1.85 1.80
N LYS A 59 15.44 -2.09 2.14
CA LYS A 59 14.42 -2.64 1.23
C LYS A 59 13.71 -1.51 0.49
N ARG A 60 14.26 -1.14 -0.67
CA ARG A 60 13.70 -0.12 -1.57
C ARG A 60 13.92 -0.49 -3.02
N ALA A 61 13.01 -0.06 -3.90
CA ALA A 61 13.11 -0.30 -5.33
C ALA A 61 12.47 0.83 -6.14
N TYR A 62 13.05 1.15 -7.29
CA TYR A 62 12.38 1.96 -8.30
C TYR A 62 11.45 1.09 -9.12
N VAL A 63 10.23 1.58 -9.37
CA VAL A 63 9.23 0.92 -10.21
C VAL A 63 8.76 1.90 -11.28
N VAL A 64 8.59 1.41 -12.50
CA VAL A 64 7.95 2.14 -13.61
C VAL A 64 6.71 1.34 -14.00
N PRO A 65 5.52 1.67 -13.46
CA PRO A 65 4.32 0.89 -13.67
C PRO A 65 3.82 1.03 -15.11
N GLN A 66 3.36 -0.07 -15.68
CA GLN A 66 2.65 -0.08 -16.97
C GLN A 66 1.13 0.02 -16.80
N ARG A 67 0.64 -0.33 -15.62
CA ARG A 67 -0.74 -0.09 -15.18
C ARG A 67 -0.72 0.24 -13.69
N VAL A 68 -1.60 1.15 -13.30
CA VAL A 68 -1.83 1.54 -11.90
C VAL A 68 -3.31 1.29 -11.62
N GLU A 69 -3.61 0.54 -10.56
CA GLU A 69 -4.98 0.29 -10.10
C GLU A 69 -5.14 0.83 -8.68
N GLU A 70 -6.14 1.68 -8.45
CA GLU A 70 -6.50 2.09 -7.08
C GLU A 70 -7.31 0.98 -6.40
N LEU A 71 -6.89 0.60 -5.20
CA LEU A 71 -7.44 -0.55 -4.49
C LEU A 71 -8.64 -0.21 -3.60
N LEU A 72 -8.74 1.04 -3.13
CA LEU A 72 -9.79 1.48 -2.22
C LEU A 72 -10.88 2.22 -3.00
N LYS A 73 -12.08 1.63 -3.07
CA LYS A 73 -13.29 2.29 -3.58
C LYS A 73 -14.17 2.74 -2.41
N CYS A 74 -14.63 3.98 -2.43
CA CYS A 74 -15.62 4.47 -1.46
C CYS A 74 -17.00 3.94 -1.85
N TYR A 75 -17.62 3.11 -1.01
CA TYR A 75 -18.98 2.60 -1.22
C TYR A 75 -20.06 3.43 -0.50
N TRP A 76 -19.67 4.08 0.59
CA TRP A 76 -20.55 4.93 1.38
C TRP A 76 -19.72 6.03 2.04
N ARG A 77 -20.19 7.27 1.94
CA ARG A 77 -19.52 8.46 2.46
C ARG A 77 -19.94 8.82 3.90
N GLY A 78 -20.95 8.15 4.45
CA GLY A 78 -21.40 8.36 5.83
C GLY A 78 -22.47 9.43 6.01
N THR A 79 -22.89 10.11 4.94
CA THR A 79 -23.98 11.09 4.94
C THR A 79 -25.30 10.41 4.52
N ALA A 80 -26.44 10.92 5.02
CA ALA A 80 -27.76 10.39 4.69
C ALA A 80 -28.22 10.79 3.27
N ASP A 81 -27.71 11.92 2.78
CA ASP A 81 -28.14 12.55 1.52
C ASP A 81 -27.39 12.03 0.28
N GLU A 82 -26.32 11.26 0.47
CA GLU A 82 -25.55 10.68 -0.64
C GLU A 82 -25.92 9.21 -0.85
N ALA A 83 -26.34 8.89 -2.08
CA ALA A 83 -26.63 7.53 -2.49
C ALA A 83 -25.38 6.63 -2.32
N ARG A 84 -25.60 5.42 -1.81
CA ARG A 84 -24.55 4.40 -1.69
C ARG A 84 -24.24 3.84 -3.07
N GLU A 85 -22.97 3.48 -3.28
CA GLU A 85 -22.59 2.72 -4.46
C GLU A 85 -23.22 1.32 -4.43
N GLU A 86 -23.67 0.84 -5.58
CA GLU A 86 -24.21 -0.50 -5.69
C GLU A 86 -23.11 -1.56 -5.48
N LEU A 87 -23.46 -2.60 -4.74
CA LEU A 87 -22.58 -3.74 -4.52
C LEU A 87 -22.61 -4.65 -5.76
N PRO A 88 -21.45 -5.12 -6.24
CA PRO A 88 -21.40 -6.02 -7.38
C PRO A 88 -22.10 -7.34 -7.06
N PRO A 89 -22.79 -7.97 -8.03
CA PRO A 89 -23.37 -9.29 -7.89
C PRO A 89 -22.33 -10.36 -7.49
N LEU A 90 -22.78 -11.41 -6.80
CA LEU A 90 -21.91 -12.49 -6.32
C LEU A 90 -21.08 -13.14 -7.45
N LYS A 91 -21.67 -13.28 -8.65
CA LYS A 91 -21.00 -13.83 -9.82
C LYS A 91 -19.80 -12.98 -10.24
N GLU A 92 -19.95 -11.66 -10.27
CA GLU A 92 -18.86 -10.74 -10.63
C GLU A 92 -17.74 -10.75 -9.59
N ILE A 93 -18.10 -10.85 -8.30
CA ILE A 93 -17.11 -10.97 -7.21
C ILE A 93 -16.29 -12.26 -7.38
N ARG A 94 -16.95 -13.39 -7.66
CA ARG A 94 -16.28 -14.67 -7.93
C ARG A 94 -15.37 -14.58 -9.14
N ASP A 95 -15.87 -14.06 -10.26
CA ASP A 95 -15.11 -13.96 -11.51
C ASP A 95 -13.89 -13.03 -11.34
N ARG A 96 -14.06 -11.92 -10.60
CA ARG A 96 -12.94 -11.04 -10.22
C ARG A 96 -11.90 -11.78 -9.38
N CYS A 97 -12.31 -12.56 -8.39
CA CYS A 97 -11.39 -13.30 -7.53
C CYS A 97 -10.54 -14.30 -8.34
N ILE A 98 -11.20 -15.13 -9.16
CA ILE A 98 -10.52 -16.11 -10.03
C ILE A 98 -9.53 -15.41 -10.96
N LYS A 99 -9.98 -14.36 -11.65
CA LYS A 99 -9.12 -13.58 -12.56
C LYS A 99 -7.93 -12.95 -11.83
N GLN A 100 -8.10 -12.44 -10.61
CA GLN A 100 -6.99 -11.86 -9.85
C GLN A 100 -5.97 -12.93 -9.44
N LEU A 101 -6.42 -14.12 -9.02
CA LEU A 101 -5.55 -15.25 -8.69
C LEU A 101 -4.75 -15.73 -9.91
N GLU A 102 -5.38 -15.81 -11.08
CA GLU A 102 -4.73 -16.19 -12.34
C GLU A 102 -3.67 -15.16 -12.80
N ASN A 103 -3.90 -13.87 -12.51
CA ASN A 103 -2.98 -12.78 -12.85
C ASN A 103 -1.83 -12.62 -11.84
N MET A 104 -1.87 -13.31 -10.69
CA MET A 104 -0.78 -13.26 -9.71
C MET A 104 0.43 -14.03 -10.21
N ARG A 105 1.62 -13.51 -9.92
CA ARG A 105 2.86 -14.18 -10.27
C ARG A 105 2.94 -15.56 -9.57
N PRO A 106 3.31 -16.65 -10.26
CA PRO A 106 3.23 -18.00 -9.70
C PRO A 106 4.03 -18.20 -8.41
N ASP A 107 5.13 -17.47 -8.21
CA ASP A 107 5.98 -17.56 -7.03
C ASP A 107 5.27 -17.13 -5.74
N HIS A 108 4.32 -16.19 -5.82
CA HIS A 108 3.44 -15.79 -4.72
C HIS A 108 2.39 -16.85 -4.39
N MET A 109 2.03 -17.70 -5.37
CA MET A 109 0.92 -18.66 -5.29
C MET A 109 1.37 -20.09 -4.94
N ARG A 110 2.68 -20.34 -4.80
CA ARG A 110 3.22 -21.67 -4.45
C ARG A 110 2.77 -22.11 -3.06
N ARG A 111 2.47 -23.41 -2.91
CA ARG A 111 2.08 -24.00 -1.61
C ARG A 111 3.22 -24.05 -0.59
N LEU A 112 4.45 -24.26 -1.06
CA LEU A 112 5.63 -24.34 -0.23
C LEU A 112 6.50 -23.10 -0.44
N ASN A 113 6.83 -22.42 0.66
CA ASN A 113 7.68 -21.23 0.70
C ASN A 113 7.31 -20.17 -0.37
N PRO A 114 6.05 -19.67 -0.36
CA PRO A 114 5.65 -18.62 -1.29
C PRO A 114 6.52 -17.38 -1.09
N THR A 115 6.86 -16.71 -2.20
CA THR A 115 7.60 -15.46 -2.13
C THR A 115 6.68 -14.39 -1.51
N PRO A 116 7.11 -13.66 -0.46
CA PRO A 116 6.28 -12.61 0.12
C PRO A 116 5.95 -11.52 -0.90
N TYR A 117 4.68 -11.12 -0.96
CA TYR A 117 4.26 -10.01 -1.82
C TYR A 117 4.70 -8.67 -1.23
N LYS A 118 5.14 -7.75 -2.09
CA LYS A 118 5.71 -6.48 -1.65
C LYS A 118 4.60 -5.49 -1.35
N VAL A 119 4.63 -4.94 -0.14
CA VAL A 119 3.83 -3.79 0.28
C VAL A 119 4.79 -2.67 0.65
N SER A 120 4.62 -1.50 0.04
CA SER A 120 5.53 -0.37 0.17
C SER A 120 4.78 0.93 0.46
N VAL A 121 5.52 1.94 0.86
CA VAL A 121 5.06 3.32 1.03
C VAL A 121 5.76 4.24 0.03
N SER A 122 5.11 5.35 -0.33
CA SER A 122 5.75 6.43 -1.09
C SER A 122 6.91 7.04 -0.30
N ALA A 123 7.82 7.72 -1.00
CA ALA A 123 8.92 8.43 -0.35
C ALA A 123 8.40 9.48 0.66
N LYS A 124 7.38 10.26 0.28
CA LYS A 124 6.79 11.28 1.16
C LYS A 124 6.14 10.67 2.41
N LEU A 125 5.37 9.59 2.24
CA LEU A 125 4.75 8.90 3.38
C LEU A 125 5.82 8.25 4.28
N TYR A 126 6.88 7.69 3.69
CA TYR A 126 8.03 7.17 4.42
C TYR A 126 8.66 8.24 5.31
N ASP A 127 9.00 9.39 4.72
CA ASP A 127 9.67 10.49 5.44
C ASP A 127 8.76 11.03 6.55
N PHE A 128 7.44 11.09 6.29
CA PHE A 128 6.44 11.47 7.28
C PHE A 128 6.32 10.48 8.45
N ILE A 129 6.40 9.16 8.20
CA ILE A 129 6.45 8.15 9.26
C ILE A 129 7.67 8.37 10.16
N HIS A 130 8.85 8.57 9.56
CA HIS A 130 10.10 8.73 10.30
C HIS A 130 10.11 10.03 11.11
N PHE A 131 9.61 11.12 10.52
CA PHE A 131 9.41 12.38 11.22
C PHE A 131 8.53 12.20 12.47
N LEU A 132 7.36 11.56 12.33
CA LEU A 132 6.48 11.32 13.48
C LEU A 132 7.10 10.40 14.53
N TRP A 133 7.82 9.37 14.10
CA TRP A 133 8.49 8.47 15.04
C TRP A 133 9.56 9.22 15.84
N LEU A 134 10.45 9.98 15.20
CA LEU A 134 11.48 10.74 15.89
C LEU A 134 10.93 11.76 16.89
N ASN A 135 9.78 12.38 16.58
CA ASN A 135 9.14 13.34 17.48
C ASN A 135 8.47 12.71 18.70
N GLU A 136 7.97 11.47 18.57
CA GLU A 136 7.20 10.79 19.63
C GLU A 136 8.06 9.81 20.43
N ALA A 137 9.21 9.40 19.89
CA ALA A 137 10.15 8.52 20.56
C ALA A 137 10.75 9.23 21.79
N PRO A 138 10.75 8.60 22.97
CA PRO A 138 11.33 9.21 24.16
C PRO A 138 12.83 9.44 23.95
N VAL A 139 13.30 10.63 24.27
CA VAL A 139 14.73 10.97 24.28
C VAL A 139 15.28 10.59 25.64
N GLY A 140 16.28 9.71 25.66
CA GLY A 140 17.02 9.40 26.88
C GLY A 140 18.01 10.52 27.20
N GLU A 141 18.04 10.98 28.44
CA GLU A 141 19.13 11.82 28.95
C GLU A 141 20.23 10.91 29.49
N LEU A 142 21.47 11.11 29.04
CA LEU A 142 22.65 10.44 29.57
C LEU A 142 23.25 11.31 30.68
N GLN A 143 23.43 10.74 31.87
CA GLN A 143 24.19 11.34 32.99
C GLN A 143 25.59 10.74 33.09
#